data_AF-A0A968M826-F1
#
_entry.id   AF-A0A968M826-F1
#
_cell.length_a   1.000
_cell.length_b   1.000
_cell.length_c   1.000
_cell.angle_alpha   90.00
_cell.angle_beta   90.00
_cell.angle_gamma   90.00
#
_symmetry.space_group_name_H-M   'P 1'
#
loop_
_entity.id
_entity.type
_entity.pdbx_description
1 polymer ?
#
loop_
_entity_poly.entity_id
_entity_poly.type
_entity_poly.pdbx_seq_one_letter_code
_entity_poly.pdbx_strand_id
1 'polypeptide(L)'
;MYLASTYEKLGSQKYAMRLIGRSSVGRLGLFLQVSADLGHTKSSHSWTLELVACNDIKVYKYMKIGQISFWRNIGEVEEYKSHFNKYNKPQFNNKIHPL
;
A
#
# COMPACT_ATOMS: atom_id res chain seq x y z
N MET A 1 -6.29 3.52 13.66
CA MET A 1 -5.73 2.96 12.40
C MET A 1 -5.86 1.45 12.45
N TYR A 2 -6.25 0.82 11.34
CA TYR A 2 -6.33 -0.63 11.18
C TYR A 2 -5.40 -1.10 10.06
N LEU A 3 -4.85 -2.30 10.17
CA LEU A 3 -4.05 -2.91 9.11
C LEU A 3 -4.85 -3.98 8.38
N ALA A 4 -4.79 -3.95 7.05
CA ALA A 4 -5.33 -4.98 6.19
C ALA A 4 -4.30 -5.38 5.13
N SER A 5 -4.67 -6.27 4.21
CA SER A 5 -3.83 -6.65 3.07
C SER A 5 -4.66 -6.65 1.80
N THR A 6 -4.06 -6.28 0.68
CA THR A 6 -4.67 -6.54 -0.64
C THR A 6 -4.84 -8.05 -0.82
N TYR A 7 -5.89 -8.42 -1.55
CA TYR A 7 -6.08 -9.80 -1.98
C TYR A 7 -5.10 -10.14 -3.12
N GLU A 8 -4.93 -9.18 -4.02
CA GLU A 8 -4.00 -9.24 -5.13
C GLU A 8 -2.54 -9.17 -4.64
N LYS A 9 -1.65 -9.84 -5.36
CA LYS A 9 -0.21 -9.56 -5.32
C LYS A 9 0.09 -8.50 -6.37
N LEU A 10 0.57 -7.36 -5.92
CA LEU A 10 0.84 -6.19 -6.75
C LEU A 10 2.35 -6.01 -6.88
N GLY A 11 2.81 -5.86 -8.11
CA GLY A 11 4.24 -5.80 -8.41
C GLY A 11 4.55 -5.37 -9.83
N SER A 12 5.76 -4.86 -10.05
CA SER A 12 6.28 -4.60 -11.39
C SER A 12 7.79 -4.74 -11.43
N GLN A 13 8.30 -5.40 -12.46
CA GLN A 13 9.75 -5.50 -12.71
C GLN A 13 10.34 -4.24 -13.33
N LYS A 14 9.50 -3.34 -13.89
CA LYS A 14 9.95 -2.20 -14.71
C LYS A 14 9.49 -0.84 -14.19
N TYR A 15 8.38 -0.79 -13.47
CA TYR A 15 7.74 0.46 -13.08
C TYR A 15 7.75 0.62 -11.56
N ALA A 16 7.94 1.84 -11.08
CA ALA A 16 7.58 2.20 -9.71
C ALA A 16 6.05 2.15 -9.56
N MET A 17 5.59 1.88 -8.34
CA MET A 17 4.17 1.67 -8.07
C MET A 17 3.69 2.68 -7.05
N ARG A 18 2.44 3.14 -7.20
CA ARG A 18 1.79 3.97 -6.19
C ARG A 18 0.36 3.47 -5.94
N LEU A 19 0.06 3.06 -4.72
CA LEU A 19 -1.28 2.63 -4.30
C LEU A 19 -1.98 3.74 -3.52
N ILE A 20 -3.09 4.23 -4.04
CA ILE A 20 -3.91 5.25 -3.36
C ILE A 20 -5.32 4.74 -3.11
N GLY A 21 -5.98 5.29 -2.08
CA GLY A 21 -7.39 5.04 -1.82
C GLY A 21 -8.28 5.55 -2.95
N ARG A 22 -9.44 4.90 -3.15
CA ARG A 22 -10.44 5.40 -4.11
C ARG A 22 -11.17 6.60 -3.52
N SER A 23 -11.38 7.63 -4.34
CA SER A 23 -12.12 8.83 -3.93
C SER A 23 -13.54 8.50 -3.41
N SER A 24 -14.20 7.48 -3.97
CA SER A 24 -15.52 7.02 -3.49
C SER A 24 -15.48 6.46 -2.07
N VAL A 25 -14.38 5.82 -1.67
CA VAL A 25 -14.19 5.26 -0.32
C VAL A 25 -13.80 6.37 0.66
N GLY A 26 -12.92 7.29 0.24
CA GLY A 26 -12.56 8.48 1.01
C GLY A 26 -13.76 9.37 1.34
N ARG A 27 -14.70 9.54 0.41
CA ARG A 27 -15.96 10.29 0.66
C ARG A 27 -16.88 9.65 1.69
N LEU A 28 -16.74 8.36 1.97
CA LEU A 28 -17.44 7.66 3.06
C LEU A 28 -16.70 7.79 4.40
N GLY A 29 -15.53 8.44 4.41
CA GLY A 29 -14.70 8.63 5.60
C GLY A 29 -13.66 7.53 5.84
N LEU A 30 -13.33 6.71 4.83
CA LEU A 30 -12.27 5.69 4.94
C LEU A 30 -11.07 6.05 4.06
N PHE A 31 -9.92 6.28 4.69
CA PHE A 31 -8.66 6.69 4.06
C PHE A 31 -7.66 5.53 4.05
N LEU A 32 -6.82 5.50 3.01
CA LEU A 32 -5.87 4.42 2.72
C LEU A 32 -4.46 4.99 2.51
N GLN A 33 -3.42 4.30 3.00
CA GLN A 33 -2.00 4.65 2.81
C GLN A 33 -1.67 6.07 3.28
N VAL A 34 -1.75 6.30 4.59
CA VAL A 34 -1.49 7.61 5.18
C VAL A 34 0.01 7.90 5.24
N SER A 35 0.85 6.86 5.33
CA SER A 35 2.31 7.01 5.52
C SER A 35 3.17 6.70 4.28
N ALA A 36 2.88 5.61 3.55
CA ALA A 36 3.77 5.10 2.49
C ALA A 36 3.01 4.49 1.31
N ASP A 37 2.61 5.33 0.35
CA ASP A 37 1.86 4.91 -0.83
C ASP A 37 2.74 4.42 -1.99
N LEU A 38 4.07 4.52 -1.89
CA LEU A 38 5.03 4.15 -2.92
C LEU A 38 5.59 2.73 -2.73
N GLY A 39 5.61 1.96 -3.82
CA GLY A 39 6.22 0.64 -3.90
C GLY A 39 7.43 0.62 -4.82
N HIS A 40 8.43 -0.16 -4.44
CA HIS A 40 9.68 -0.29 -5.18
C HIS A 40 9.52 -1.06 -6.48
N THR A 41 10.27 -0.66 -7.51
CA THR A 41 10.43 -1.47 -8.72
C THR A 41 11.15 -2.77 -8.39
N LYS A 42 10.81 -3.84 -9.11
CA LYS A 42 11.24 -5.22 -8.85
C LYS A 42 10.71 -5.82 -7.55
N SER A 43 9.65 -5.27 -6.96
CA SER A 43 8.91 -5.92 -5.88
C SER A 43 7.57 -6.50 -6.38
N SER A 44 7.10 -7.55 -5.72
CA SER A 44 5.75 -8.11 -5.93
C SER A 44 5.27 -8.82 -4.67
N HIS A 45 4.23 -8.27 -4.04
CA HIS A 45 3.68 -8.80 -2.79
C HIS A 45 2.24 -8.32 -2.60
N SER A 46 1.52 -8.96 -1.67
CA SER A 46 0.28 -8.37 -1.16
C SER A 46 0.62 -7.13 -0.33
N TRP A 47 0.00 -5.99 -0.64
CA TRP A 47 0.32 -4.72 0.03
C TRP A 47 -0.37 -4.65 1.38
N THR A 48 0.38 -4.26 2.40
CA THR A 48 -0.19 -3.87 3.69
C THR A 48 -0.97 -2.57 3.51
N LEU A 49 -2.22 -2.56 3.93
CA LEU A 49 -3.12 -1.42 3.84
C LEU A 49 -3.24 -0.74 5.20
N GLU A 50 -2.86 0.53 5.28
CA GLU A 50 -3.17 1.38 6.43
C GLU A 50 -4.55 2.00 6.25
N LEU A 51 -5.51 1.60 7.08
CA LEU A 51 -6.90 2.06 7.04
C LEU A 51 -7.18 3.02 8.20
N VAL A 52 -7.68 4.21 7.87
CA VAL A 52 -8.11 5.21 8.86
C VAL A 52 -9.56 5.57 8.59
N ALA A 53 -10.44 5.29 9.54
CA ALA A 53 -11.86 5.58 9.46
C ALA A 53 -12.20 6.81 10.33
N CYS A 54 -12.95 7.76 9.77
CA CYS A 54 -13.47 8.93 10.49
C CYS A 54 -14.90 8.70 11.03
N ASN A 55 -15.57 7.65 10.58
CA ASN A 55 -16.92 7.26 11.00
C ASN A 55 -16.98 5.73 11.21
N ASP A 56 -18.10 5.25 11.75
CA ASP A 56 -18.38 3.82 11.82
C ASP A 56 -18.58 3.23 10.41
N ILE A 57 -17.59 2.47 9.94
CA ILE A 57 -17.54 1.94 8.57
C ILE A 57 -17.36 0.43 8.61
N LYS A 58 -18.23 -0.28 7.89
CA LYS A 58 -18.10 -1.73 7.66
C LYS A 58 -17.30 -1.97 6.38
N VAL A 59 -16.15 -2.64 6.51
CA VAL A 59 -15.30 -3.05 5.38
C VAL A 59 -15.61 -4.50 5.01
N TYR A 60 -15.91 -4.74 3.74
CA TYR A 60 -16.20 -6.08 3.23
C TYR A 60 -14.97 -6.69 2.55
N LYS A 61 -14.77 -7.99 2.74
CA LYS A 61 -13.69 -8.73 2.09
C LYS A 61 -13.82 -8.58 0.55
N TYR A 62 -12.69 -8.37 -0.11
CA TYR A 62 -12.56 -8.22 -1.58
C TYR A 62 -13.21 -6.97 -2.19
N MET A 63 -13.74 -6.04 -1.39
CA MET A 63 -14.22 -4.77 -1.94
C MET A 63 -13.05 -3.98 -2.54
N LYS A 64 -13.30 -3.28 -3.66
CA LYS A 64 -12.31 -2.41 -4.31
C LYS A 64 -12.05 -1.19 -3.44
N ILE A 65 -10.93 -1.18 -2.71
CA ILE A 65 -10.61 -0.14 -1.72
C ILE A 65 -9.64 0.94 -2.24
N GLY A 66 -8.79 0.56 -3.19
CA GLY A 66 -7.75 1.42 -3.74
C GLY A 66 -7.55 1.22 -5.23
N GLN A 67 -6.55 1.90 -5.75
CA GLN A 67 -6.08 1.81 -7.13
C GLN A 67 -4.57 1.95 -7.17
N ILE A 68 -3.94 1.23 -8.08
CA ILE A 68 -2.49 1.26 -8.30
C ILE A 68 -2.18 1.96 -9.62
N SER A 69 -1.16 2.80 -9.61
CA SER A 69 -0.59 3.41 -10.80
C SER A 69 0.85 2.97 -10.98
N PHE A 70 1.29 2.82 -12.24
CA PHE A 70 2.63 2.40 -12.61
C PHE A 70 3.36 3.54 -13.30
N TRP A 71 4.54 3.89 -12.78
CA TRP A 71 5.30 5.07 -13.18
C TRP A 71 6.61 4.61 -13.80
N ARG A 72 6.96 5.20 -14.96
CA ARG A 72 8.25 4.93 -15.60
C ARG A 72 9.37 5.56 -14.77
N ASN A 73 10.37 4.76 -14.46
CA ASN A 73 11.58 5.25 -13.82
C ASN A 73 12.46 5.97 -14.84
N ILE A 74 13.09 7.07 -14.42
CA ILE A 74 14.08 7.81 -15.20
C ILE A 74 15.41 7.69 -14.44
N GLY A 75 16.48 7.28 -15.12
CA GLY A 75 17.78 6.98 -14.53
C GLY A 75 18.01 5.49 -14.28
N GLU A 76 19.14 5.16 -13.66
CA GLU A 76 19.50 3.78 -13.32
C GLU A 76 18.67 3.28 -12.13
N VAL A 77 18.11 2.08 -12.26
CA VAL A 77 17.28 1.45 -11.23
C VAL A 77 18.11 0.38 -10.53
N GLU A 78 18.65 0.74 -9.37
CA GLU A 78 19.29 -0.24 -8.48
C GLU A 78 18.26 -1.22 -7.91
N GLU A 79 18.71 -2.45 -7.67
CA GLU A 79 17.85 -3.47 -7.09
C GLU A 79 17.64 -3.21 -5.59
N TYR A 80 16.38 -2.97 -5.19
CA TYR A 80 16.05 -2.69 -3.80
C TYR A 80 16.15 -3.95 -2.93
N LYS A 81 17.28 -4.11 -2.22
CA LYS A 81 17.58 -5.23 -1.29
C LYS A 81 16.98 -5.05 0.11
N SER A 82 15.76 -4.52 0.27
CA SER A 82 15.14 -4.45 1.61
C SER A 82 14.29 -5.67 1.95
N HIS A 83 14.16 -5.95 3.26
CA HIS A 83 13.41 -7.07 3.81
C HIS A 83 11.88 -6.97 3.59
N PHE A 84 11.34 -5.76 3.34
CA PHE A 84 9.90 -5.54 3.25
C PHE A 84 9.26 -6.05 1.95
N ASN A 85 10.07 -6.22 0.90
CA ASN A 85 9.62 -6.67 -0.42
C ASN A 85 9.09 -8.12 -0.46
N LYS A 86 9.12 -8.86 0.66
CA LYS A 86 8.77 -10.29 0.74
C LYS A 86 7.53 -10.59 1.59
N TYR A 87 6.96 -9.61 2.29
CA TYR A 87 5.85 -9.88 3.22
C TYR A 87 4.50 -9.87 2.50
N ASN A 88 3.75 -10.97 2.61
CA ASN A 88 2.38 -11.11 2.09
C ASN A 88 1.31 -10.98 3.18
N LYS A 89 1.69 -10.45 4.36
CA LYS A 89 0.82 -10.27 5.52
C LYS A 89 1.05 -8.87 6.08
N PRO A 90 0.03 -8.23 6.70
CA PRO A 90 0.20 -6.94 7.35
C PRO A 90 1.30 -7.04 8.41
N GLN A 91 2.25 -6.11 8.36
CA GLN A 91 3.35 -6.02 9.33
C GLN A 91 3.24 -4.70 10.09
N PHE A 92 3.37 -4.75 11.42
CA PHE A 92 3.61 -3.55 12.21
C PHE A 92 5.07 -3.13 12.06
N ASN A 93 5.30 -1.82 11.91
CA ASN A 93 6.65 -1.27 11.95
C ASN A 93 7.01 -0.95 13.40
N ASN A 94 7.96 -1.68 13.99
CA ASN A 94 8.42 -1.45 15.37
C ASN A 94 9.32 -0.22 15.54
N LYS A 95 9.55 0.57 14.48
CA LYS A 95 10.28 1.84 14.58
C LYS A 95 9.32 2.98 14.92
N ILE A 96 8.96 3.08 16.20
CA ILE A 96 8.48 4.34 16.76
C ILE A 96 9.69 5.28 16.76
N HIS A 97 9.71 6.27 15.87
CA HIS A 97 10.56 7.43 16.06
C HIS A 97 9.97 8.21 17.24
N PRO A 98 10.66 8.34 18.39
CA PRO A 98 10.22 9.28 19.42
C PRO A 98 10.23 10.68 18.81
N LEU A 99 9.15 11.43 19.10
CA LEU A 99 9.01 12.85 18.79
C LEU A 99 10.16 13.66 19.38
#